data_AF-A0A1T5E5J6-F1
#
_entry.id   AF-A0A1T5E5J6-F1
#
_cell.length_a   1.000
_cell.length_b   1.000
_cell.length_c   1.000
_cell.angle_alpha   90.00
_cell.angle_beta   90.00
_cell.angle_gamma   90.00
#
_symmetry.space_group_name_H-M   'P 1'
#
loop_
_entity.id
_entity.type
_entity.pdbx_description
1 polymer ?
#
loop_
_entity_poly.entity_id
_entity_poly.type
_entity_poly.pdbx_seq_one_letter_code
_entity_poly.pdbx_strand_id
1 'polypeptide(L)'
;MEETEYKPIEERFNEQNDNKKLNKQSKAPYTLYSVLGFIGAIISIGMGFYKMFVYESADEDSYFSSKENINAYVGGDAYNYIINGTYTTSYFVLALVCMVFACSMLILKSINQNK
;
A
#
# COMPACT_ATOMS: atom_id res chain seq x y z
N MET A 1 4.22 -51.80 -24.61
CA MET A 1 3.86 -51.59 -23.21
C MET A 1 5.11 -51.04 -22.56
N GLU A 2 5.11 -49.75 -22.22
CA GLU A 2 6.27 -49.12 -21.58
C GLU A 2 6.17 -49.43 -20.09
N GLU A 3 7.15 -50.16 -19.57
CA GLU A 3 7.20 -50.57 -18.17
C GLU A 3 7.59 -49.35 -17.34
N THR A 4 6.63 -48.74 -16.65
CA THR A 4 6.91 -47.56 -15.82
C THR A 4 7.74 -47.99 -14.61
N GLU A 5 9.00 -47.60 -14.59
CA GLU A 5 9.91 -47.82 -13.46
C GLU A 5 9.32 -47.20 -12.17
N TYR A 6 9.14 -48.03 -11.14
CA TYR A 6 8.52 -47.61 -9.90
C TYR A 6 9.51 -46.77 -9.07
N LYS A 7 9.21 -45.47 -8.90
CA LYS A 7 10.00 -44.59 -8.03
C LYS A 7 9.89 -44.98 -6.55
N PRO A 8 11.01 -45.07 -5.80
CA PRO A 8 11.00 -45.32 -4.37
C PRO A 8 10.20 -44.27 -3.58
N ILE A 9 9.70 -44.66 -2.41
CA ILE A 9 8.77 -43.86 -1.60
C ILE A 9 9.39 -42.52 -1.18
N GLU A 10 10.68 -42.51 -0.83
CA GLU A 10 11.40 -41.29 -0.42
C GLU A 10 11.47 -40.26 -1.55
N GLU A 11 11.74 -40.70 -2.79
CA GLU A 11 11.78 -39.80 -3.95
C GLU A 11 10.42 -39.16 -4.21
N ARG A 12 9.33 -39.93 -4.09
CA ARG A 12 7.97 -39.37 -4.24
C ARG A 12 7.60 -38.40 -3.13
N PHE A 13 8.04 -38.64 -1.89
CA PHE A 13 7.82 -37.73 -0.79
C PHE A 13 8.55 -36.39 -0.99
N ASN A 14 9.81 -36.45 -1.44
CA ASN A 14 10.60 -35.26 -1.74
C ASN A 14 10.02 -34.47 -2.92
N GLU A 15 9.63 -35.17 -4.00
CA GLU A 15 8.99 -34.57 -5.17
C GLU A 15 7.68 -33.87 -4.81
N GLN A 16 6.84 -34.44 -3.93
CA GLN A 16 5.63 -33.76 -3.46
C GLN A 16 5.92 -32.51 -2.60
N ASN A 17 6.94 -32.56 -1.75
CA ASN A 17 7.35 -31.41 -0.94
C ASN A 17 7.91 -30.27 -1.81
N ASP A 18 8.72 -30.60 -2.80
CA ASP A 18 9.31 -29.62 -3.71
C ASP A 18 8.23 -28.98 -4.59
N ASN A 19 7.29 -29.77 -5.10
CA ASN A 19 6.14 -29.25 -5.85
C ASN A 19 5.26 -28.32 -4.99
N LYS A 20 5.03 -28.65 -3.71
CA LYS A 20 4.34 -27.75 -2.76
C LYS A 20 5.10 -26.45 -2.55
N LYS A 21 6.43 -26.50 -2.40
CA LYS A 21 7.27 -25.30 -2.23
C LYS A 21 7.27 -24.42 -3.48
N LEU A 22 7.45 -25.01 -4.67
CA LEU A 22 7.41 -24.32 -5.96
C LEU A 22 6.08 -23.62 -6.20
N ASN A 23 4.95 -24.29 -5.95
CA ASN A 23 3.63 -23.69 -6.08
C ASN A 23 3.44 -22.52 -5.10
N LYS A 24 3.75 -22.74 -3.81
CA LYS A 24 3.66 -21.70 -2.78
C LYS A 24 4.53 -20.49 -3.12
N GLN A 25 5.73 -20.71 -3.64
CA GLN A 25 6.67 -19.66 -4.01
C GLN A 25 6.24 -18.88 -5.25
N SER A 26 5.61 -19.52 -6.24
CA SER A 26 5.02 -18.83 -7.40
C SER A 26 3.86 -17.90 -7.02
N LYS A 27 3.08 -18.22 -5.97
CA LYS A 27 1.94 -17.39 -5.51
C LYS A 27 2.32 -16.31 -4.48
N ALA A 28 3.43 -16.48 -3.79
CA ALA A 28 3.91 -15.57 -2.74
C ALA A 28 4.19 -14.13 -3.20
N PRO A 29 4.86 -13.86 -4.36
CA PRO A 29 5.29 -12.49 -4.69
C PRO A 29 4.11 -11.55 -4.96
N TYR A 30 3.12 -11.96 -5.75
CA TYR A 30 1.95 -11.11 -6.05
C TYR A 30 1.14 -10.77 -4.81
N THR A 31 1.04 -11.73 -3.88
CA THR A 31 0.34 -11.51 -2.61
C THR A 31 1.08 -10.48 -1.76
N LEU A 32 2.42 -10.56 -1.69
CA LEU A 32 3.24 -9.60 -0.95
C LEU A 32 3.11 -8.17 -1.52
N TYR A 33 3.25 -8.01 -2.84
CA TYR A 33 3.14 -6.69 -3.48
C TYR A 33 1.76 -6.06 -3.32
N SER A 34 0.70 -6.87 -3.39
CA SER A 34 -0.66 -6.39 -3.18
C SER A 34 -0.87 -5.88 -1.75
N VAL A 35 -0.38 -6.61 -0.74
CA VAL A 35 -0.44 -6.18 0.67
C VAL A 35 0.31 -4.86 0.88
N LEU A 36 1.50 -4.71 0.32
CA LEU A 36 2.25 -3.46 0.38
C LEU A 36 1.49 -2.29 -0.27
N GLY A 37 0.82 -2.53 -1.39
CA GLY A 37 -0.04 -1.54 -2.05
C GLY A 37 -1.21 -1.10 -1.17
N PHE A 38 -1.92 -2.03 -0.53
CA PHE A 38 -3.02 -1.69 0.38
C PHE A 38 -2.54 -0.91 1.61
N ILE A 39 -1.39 -1.28 2.18
CA ILE A 39 -0.79 -0.54 3.31
C ILE A 39 -0.46 0.89 2.86
N GLY A 40 0.15 1.06 1.69
CA GLY A 40 0.44 2.38 1.12
C GLY A 40 -0.82 3.23 0.90
N ALA A 41 -1.91 2.61 0.45
CA ALA A 41 -3.19 3.28 0.28
C ALA A 41 -3.78 3.76 1.62
N ILE A 42 -3.77 2.89 2.65
CA ILE A 42 -4.28 3.23 3.99
C ILE A 42 -3.48 4.38 4.61
N ILE A 43 -2.15 4.31 4.54
CA ILE A 43 -1.26 5.38 5.06
C ILE A 43 -1.54 6.70 4.33
N SER A 44 -1.69 6.66 3.01
CA SER A 44 -1.95 7.87 2.21
C SER A 44 -3.31 8.48 2.53
N ILE A 45 -4.36 7.66 2.69
CA ILE A 45 -5.69 8.14 3.15
C ILE A 45 -5.58 8.79 4.53
N GLY A 46 -4.89 8.13 5.47
CA GLY A 46 -4.67 8.66 6.82
C GLY A 46 -3.94 10.01 6.81
N MET A 47 -2.88 10.13 6.01
CA MET A 47 -2.12 11.38 5.85
C MET A 47 -2.96 12.48 5.18
N GLY A 48 -3.81 12.12 4.20
CA GLY A 48 -4.74 13.06 3.58
C GLY A 48 -5.73 13.63 4.58
N PHE A 49 -6.38 12.78 5.38
CA PHE A 49 -7.27 13.24 6.43
C PHE A 49 -6.56 14.01 7.54
N TYR A 50 -5.34 13.61 7.93
CA TYR A 50 -4.53 14.37 8.86
C TYR A 50 -4.28 15.80 8.36
N LYS A 51 -3.91 15.95 7.08
CA LYS A 51 -3.73 17.26 6.46
C LYS A 51 -5.02 18.08 6.34
N MET A 52 -6.16 17.42 6.20
CA MET A 52 -7.45 18.08 6.11
C MET A 52 -7.98 18.56 7.46
N PHE A 53 -7.78 17.78 8.53
CA PHE A 53 -8.43 18.02 9.83
C PHE A 53 -7.50 18.59 10.89
N VAL A 54 -6.19 18.40 10.78
CA VAL A 54 -5.22 18.94 11.73
C VAL A 54 -4.67 20.23 11.14
N TYR A 55 -5.35 21.33 11.43
CA TYR A 55 -4.90 22.68 11.08
C TYR A 55 -5.00 23.55 12.32
N GLU A 56 -3.90 24.20 12.68
CA GLU A 56 -3.82 25.11 13.82
C GLU A 56 -3.03 26.34 13.38
N SER A 57 -3.70 27.50 13.41
CA SER A 57 -3.08 28.80 13.13
C SER A 57 -3.12 29.67 14.36
N ALA A 58 -1.99 30.29 14.68
CA ALA A 58 -1.91 31.35 15.67
C ALA A 58 -2.84 32.51 15.29
N ASP A 59 -3.78 32.84 16.17
CA ASP A 59 -4.56 34.08 16.08
C ASP A 59 -3.64 35.30 16.20
N GLU A 60 -4.05 36.45 15.65
CA GLU A 60 -3.23 37.69 15.58
C GLU A 60 -2.65 38.13 16.94
N ASP A 61 -3.28 37.77 18.06
CA ASP A 61 -2.82 38.07 19.42
C ASP A 61 -1.65 37.18 19.90
N SER A 62 -1.32 36.12 19.15
CA SER A 62 -0.36 35.08 19.51
C SER A 62 0.86 35.02 18.57
N TYR A 63 1.14 36.09 17.83
CA TYR A 63 2.30 36.24 16.93
C TYR A 63 3.66 35.93 17.59
N PHE A 64 3.76 35.99 18.92
CA PHE A 64 4.96 35.67 19.70
C PHE A 64 5.04 34.22 20.20
N SER A 65 3.98 33.42 20.08
CA SER A 65 3.99 31.99 20.44
C SER A 65 4.31 31.15 19.21
N SER A 66 5.60 31.06 18.90
CA SER A 66 6.15 30.28 17.76
C SER A 66 5.94 28.76 17.86
N LYS A 67 5.13 28.28 18.81
CA LYS A 67 5.01 26.85 19.17
C LYS A 67 3.74 26.16 18.66
N GLU A 68 2.74 26.88 18.14
CA GLU A 68 1.39 26.30 17.88
C GLU A 68 0.94 26.35 16.42
N ASN A 69 1.82 26.71 15.48
CA ASN A 69 1.49 26.73 14.06
C ASN A 69 1.61 25.33 13.45
N ILE A 70 0.52 24.57 13.41
CA ILE A 70 0.46 23.25 12.76
C ILE A 70 -0.17 23.37 11.39
N ASN A 71 0.62 23.05 10.36
CA ASN A 71 0.22 23.16 8.95
C ASN A 71 -0.19 24.59 8.54
N ALA A 72 0.34 25.60 9.24
CA ALA A 72 0.33 27.00 8.84
C ALA A 72 1.69 27.39 8.23
N TYR A 73 1.66 27.94 7.02
CA TYR A 73 2.83 28.21 6.17
C TYR A 73 3.09 29.70 6.00
N VAL A 74 2.04 30.52 6.04
CA VAL A 74 2.10 31.99 5.97
C VAL A 74 1.04 32.59 6.88
N GLY A 75 1.19 33.89 7.17
CA GLY A 75 0.19 34.68 7.91
C GLY A 75 -1.06 34.89 7.08
N GLY A 76 -2.03 33.99 7.22
CA GLY A 76 -3.31 34.02 6.52
C GLY A 76 -3.97 32.65 6.51
N ASP A 77 -5.21 32.58 6.96
CA ASP A 77 -5.98 31.34 7.08
C ASP A 77 -6.29 30.72 5.70
N ALA A 78 -6.79 31.51 4.76
CA ALA A 78 -7.24 31.07 3.45
C ALA A 78 -6.11 30.45 2.62
N TYR A 79 -4.91 31.04 2.70
CA TYR A 79 -3.76 30.53 1.96
C TYR A 79 -3.30 29.17 2.50
N ASN A 80 -3.27 29.02 3.82
CA ASN A 80 -2.92 27.74 4.45
C ASN A 80 -3.96 26.65 4.15
N TYR A 81 -5.25 27.00 4.07
CA TYR A 81 -6.31 26.07 3.65
C TYR A 81 -6.12 25.57 2.21
N ILE A 82 -5.80 26.45 1.25
CA ILE A 82 -5.54 26.04 -0.14
C ILE A 82 -4.34 25.09 -0.22
N ILE A 83 -3.27 25.38 0.53
CA ILE A 83 -2.09 24.52 0.57
C ILE A 83 -2.39 23.16 1.20
N ASN A 84 -3.05 23.12 2.36
CA ASN A 84 -3.43 21.85 2.98
C ASN A 84 -4.44 21.06 2.12
N GLY A 85 -5.31 21.75 1.39
CA GLY A 85 -6.22 21.14 0.41
C GLY A 85 -5.49 20.46 -0.75
N THR A 86 -4.45 21.10 -1.29
CA THR A 86 -3.63 20.49 -2.37
C THR A 86 -2.80 19.31 -1.87
N TYR A 87 -2.22 19.40 -0.66
CA TYR A 87 -1.57 18.24 -0.03
C TYR A 87 -2.54 17.08 0.19
N THR A 88 -3.72 17.37 0.75
CA THR A 88 -4.79 16.37 1.00
C THR A 88 -5.17 15.66 -0.31
N THR A 89 -5.41 16.43 -1.36
CA THR A 89 -5.74 15.90 -2.70
C THR A 89 -4.63 15.01 -3.23
N SER A 90 -3.37 15.43 -3.10
CA SER A 90 -2.21 14.64 -3.54
C SER A 90 -2.10 13.30 -2.82
N TYR A 91 -2.35 13.28 -1.51
CA TYR A 91 -2.38 12.04 -0.73
C TYR A 91 -3.54 11.12 -1.16
N PHE A 92 -4.73 11.66 -1.47
CA PHE A 92 -5.83 10.84 -1.98
C PHE A 92 -5.57 10.29 -3.39
N VAL A 93 -4.92 11.05 -4.26
CA VAL A 93 -4.47 10.55 -5.57
C VAL A 93 -3.44 9.43 -5.39
N LEU A 94 -2.47 9.61 -4.48
CA LEU A 94 -1.49 8.57 -4.17
C LEU A 94 -2.17 7.30 -3.63
N ALA A 95 -3.16 7.44 -2.76
CA ALA A 95 -3.95 6.32 -2.26
C ALA A 95 -4.66 5.56 -3.39
N LEU A 96 -5.27 6.28 -4.33
CA LEU A 96 -5.94 5.70 -5.48
C LEU A 96 -4.96 4.91 -6.36
N VAL A 97 -3.78 5.47 -6.63
CA VAL A 97 -2.72 4.78 -7.39
C VAL A 97 -2.29 3.49 -6.70
N CYS A 98 -2.03 3.55 -5.39
CA CYS A 98 -1.68 2.37 -4.59
C CYS A 98 -2.80 1.30 -4.60
N MET A 99 -4.06 1.73 -4.53
CA MET A 99 -5.23 0.85 -4.57
C MET A 99 -5.35 0.13 -5.92
N VAL A 100 -5.23 0.88 -7.02
CA VAL A 100 -5.25 0.31 -8.37
C VAL A 100 -4.11 -0.69 -8.54
N PHE A 101 -2.90 -0.34 -8.12
CA PHE A 101 -1.75 -1.24 -8.15
C PHE A 101 -1.98 -2.54 -7.36
N ALA A 102 -2.52 -2.43 -6.14
CA ALA A 102 -2.82 -3.58 -5.29
C ALA A 102 -3.83 -4.52 -5.94
N CYS A 103 -4.89 -3.97 -6.53
CA CYS A 103 -5.91 -4.72 -7.28
C CYS A 103 -5.31 -5.40 -8.52
N SER A 104 -4.48 -4.69 -9.30
CA SER A 104 -3.80 -5.28 -10.47
C SER A 104 -2.94 -6.48 -10.09
N MET A 105 -2.23 -6.43 -8.95
CA MET A 105 -1.44 -7.56 -8.47
C MET A 105 -2.29 -8.77 -8.07
N LEU A 106 -3.48 -8.56 -7.50
CA LEU A 106 -4.42 -9.67 -7.22
C LEU A 106 -4.99 -10.28 -8.50
N ILE A 107 -5.28 -9.46 -9.51
CA ILE A 107 -5.74 -9.93 -10.82
C ILE A 107 -4.65 -10.78 -11.47
N LEU A 108 -3.40 -10.30 -11.48
CA LEU A 108 -2.26 -11.05 -12.00
C LEU A 108 -2.06 -12.37 -11.27
N LYS A 109 -2.19 -12.36 -9.93
CA LYS A 109 -2.17 -13.59 -9.13
C LYS A 109 -3.21 -14.57 -9.64
N SER A 110 -4.48 -14.14 -9.76
CA SER A 110 -5.60 -14.97 -10.22
C SER A 110 -5.35 -15.59 -11.60
N ILE A 111 -4.92 -14.77 -12.57
CA ILE A 111 -4.58 -15.25 -13.93
C ILE A 111 -3.46 -16.29 -13.86
N ASN A 112 -2.44 -16.08 -13.04
CA ASN A 112 -1.34 -17.02 -12.87
C ASN A 112 -1.74 -18.29 -12.08
N GLN A 113 -2.90 -18.36 -11.41
CA GLN A 113 -3.41 -19.61 -10.81
C GLN A 113 -4.29 -20.43 -11.72
N ASN A 114 -4.85 -19.81 -12.76
CA ASN A 114 -5.68 -20.48 -13.75
C ASN A 114 -4.88 -20.97 -14.98
N LYS A 115 -3.56 -20.74 -15.00
CA LYS A 115 -2.60 -21.35 -15.92
C LYS A 115 -1.89 -22.49 -15.21
#